data_AF-A0A412PIB4-F1
#
_entry.id   AF-A0A412PIB4-F1
#
_cell.length_a   1.000
_cell.length_b   1.000
_cell.length_c   1.000
_cell.angle_alpha   90.00
_cell.angle_beta   90.00
_cell.angle_gamma   90.00
#
_symmetry.space_group_name_H-M   'P 1'
#
loop_
_entity.id
_entity.type
_entity.pdbx_description
1 polymer ?
#
loop_
_entity_poly.entity_id
_entity_poly.type
_entity_poly.pdbx_seq_one_letter_code
_entity_poly.pdbx_strand_id
1 'polypeptide(L)'
;MINILLLLFILLRPFYVRASGQIQPADGFLMLYFFCIVYRDYKAQVLMPNLKKNKLFYIFLVFAVMINAFYHKVVPDPQFIYSSLYLVYMGVLVYSYDSGINKELIDQIRYILYANVVIQFLVYFSGLGKVYYELWETGATRYMGTFTDPNQLGFYVFIALVLAYLTKHKKVDTYLFPITSVMGIFLIIQSKSLSALLGLAVLYALAFLRFISEKFHISKAILCLVLILTASGVGYYFWPSSDFRIENVEYTTLNRIRYKIYNIIYADGIKDILRERAAEKIITYPEYFIYGAGEGNYERYYPEPINEIHSSFINLFFCYGIIPFTILMAWFKKRLKRLDTVSWICFITIMVESTFLVNYRQALFWILWITLFYLNEDKKSDISMVIHS
;
A
#
# COMPACT_ATOMS: atom_id res chain seq x y z
N MET A 1 -8.85 23.64 -12.43
CA MET A 1 -9.11 22.72 -13.57
C MET A 1 -8.15 21.53 -13.61
N ILE A 2 -6.81 21.71 -13.60
CA ILE A 2 -5.84 20.60 -13.70
C ILE A 2 -6.08 19.49 -12.65
N ASN A 3 -6.34 19.87 -11.39
CA ASN A 3 -6.59 18.93 -10.29
C ASN A 3 -7.76 17.96 -10.54
N ILE A 4 -8.77 18.36 -11.32
CA ILE A 4 -9.93 17.52 -11.64
C ILE A 4 -9.48 16.23 -12.34
N LEU A 5 -8.41 16.28 -13.15
CA LEU A 5 -7.87 15.09 -13.82
C LEU A 5 -7.35 14.05 -12.81
N LEU A 6 -6.61 14.47 -11.79
CA LEU A 6 -6.14 13.56 -10.74
C LEU A 6 -7.31 13.03 -9.89
N LEU A 7 -8.29 13.88 -9.62
CA LEU A 7 -9.49 13.51 -8.88
C LEU A 7 -10.32 12.45 -9.64
N LEU A 8 -10.51 12.62 -10.95
CA LEU A 8 -11.15 11.63 -11.81
C LEU A 8 -10.35 10.33 -11.88
N PHE A 9 -9.01 10.41 -11.95
CA PHE A 9 -8.16 9.23 -11.86
C PHE A 9 -8.44 8.43 -10.58
N ILE A 10 -8.41 9.08 -9.41
CA ILE A 10 -8.62 8.41 -8.11
C ILE A 10 -10.06 7.89 -7.99
N LEU A 11 -11.06 8.64 -8.47
CA LEU A 11 -12.45 8.21 -8.47
C LEU A 11 -12.67 6.97 -9.34
N LEU A 12 -12.04 6.90 -10.52
CA LEU A 12 -12.26 5.83 -11.48
C LEU A 12 -11.31 4.64 -11.30
N ARG A 13 -10.23 4.79 -10.52
CA ARG A 13 -9.23 3.73 -10.32
C ARG A 13 -9.81 2.40 -9.79
N PRO A 14 -10.81 2.37 -8.90
CA PRO A 14 -11.42 1.12 -8.44
C PRO A 14 -12.11 0.30 -9.54
N PHE A 15 -12.51 0.92 -10.64
CA PHE A 15 -13.34 0.29 -11.67
C PHE A 15 -12.47 -0.39 -12.71
N TYR A 16 -12.11 -1.66 -12.47
CA TYR A 16 -11.28 -2.43 -13.39
C TYR A 16 -12.12 -2.90 -14.58
N VAL A 17 -11.79 -2.36 -15.74
CA VAL A 17 -12.34 -2.76 -17.04
C VAL A 17 -11.46 -3.83 -17.68
N ARG A 18 -10.14 -3.75 -17.49
CA ARG A 18 -9.17 -4.72 -17.99
C ARG A 18 -8.59 -5.57 -16.86
N ALA A 19 -7.87 -6.62 -17.20
CA ALA A 19 -7.19 -7.49 -16.25
C ALA A 19 -6.21 -6.71 -15.36
N SER A 20 -5.88 -7.27 -14.19
CA SER A 20 -4.80 -6.73 -13.37
C SER A 20 -3.49 -6.72 -14.15
N GLY A 21 -2.64 -5.74 -13.88
CA GLY A 21 -1.40 -5.60 -14.62
C GLY A 21 -1.58 -4.99 -16.03
N GLN A 22 -2.74 -4.41 -16.34
CA GLN A 22 -2.95 -3.68 -17.59
C GLN A 22 -3.30 -2.22 -17.35
N ILE A 23 -3.03 -1.38 -18.35
CA ILE A 23 -3.42 0.03 -18.37
C ILE A 23 -4.95 0.12 -18.34
N GLN A 24 -5.48 0.75 -17.30
CA GLN A 24 -6.91 0.99 -17.09
C GLN A 24 -7.31 2.35 -17.69
N PRO A 25 -8.60 2.56 -18.03
CA PRO A 25 -9.07 3.85 -18.52
C PRO A 25 -8.75 5.03 -17.60
N ALA A 26 -8.78 4.81 -16.28
CA ALA A 26 -8.41 5.81 -15.28
C ALA A 26 -6.98 6.35 -15.50
N ASP A 27 -6.05 5.51 -15.94
CA ASP A 27 -4.64 5.88 -16.13
C ASP A 27 -4.45 6.97 -17.20
N GLY A 28 -5.39 7.09 -18.15
CA GLY A 28 -5.41 8.19 -19.12
C GLY A 28 -5.56 9.56 -18.45
N PHE A 29 -6.39 9.67 -17.42
CA PHE A 29 -6.54 10.92 -16.66
C PHE A 29 -5.27 11.28 -15.88
N LEU A 30 -4.56 10.29 -15.34
CA LEU A 30 -3.26 10.52 -14.69
C LEU A 30 -2.22 11.02 -15.70
N MET A 31 -2.17 10.45 -16.89
CA MET A 31 -1.23 10.90 -17.94
C MET A 31 -1.54 12.33 -18.39
N LEU A 32 -2.81 12.68 -18.60
CA LEU A 32 -3.23 14.05 -18.90
C LEU A 32 -2.85 15.01 -17.76
N TYR A 33 -3.10 14.61 -16.50
CA TYR A 33 -2.68 15.38 -15.33
C TYR A 33 -1.17 15.64 -15.33
N PHE A 34 -0.36 14.60 -15.58
CA PHE A 34 1.09 14.71 -15.67
C PHE A 34 1.52 15.73 -16.73
N PHE A 35 1.01 15.63 -17.97
CA PHE A 35 1.39 16.57 -19.02
C PHE A 35 1.00 18.01 -18.68
N CYS A 36 -0.18 18.23 -18.09
CA CYS A 36 -0.59 19.54 -17.61
C CYS A 36 0.34 20.10 -16.52
N ILE A 37 0.75 19.27 -15.56
CA ILE A 37 1.68 19.66 -14.49
C ILE A 37 3.06 19.99 -15.05
N VAL A 38 3.60 19.15 -15.94
CA VAL A 38 4.90 19.42 -16.60
C VAL A 38 4.86 20.72 -17.39
N TYR A 39 3.80 20.95 -18.17
CA TYR A 39 3.63 22.19 -18.94
C TYR A 39 3.55 23.42 -18.03
N ARG A 40 2.76 23.34 -16.94
CA ARG A 40 2.66 24.39 -15.92
C ARG A 40 4.04 24.69 -15.31
N ASP A 41 4.76 23.67 -14.90
CA ASP A 41 6.05 23.81 -14.23
C ASP A 41 7.15 24.34 -15.16
N TYR A 42 7.10 23.95 -16.44
CA TYR A 42 7.97 24.49 -17.48
C TYR A 42 7.72 25.99 -17.69
N LYS A 43 6.44 26.39 -17.84
CA LYS A 43 6.06 27.80 -17.99
C LYS A 43 6.44 28.64 -16.77
N ALA A 44 6.31 28.07 -15.57
CA ALA A 44 6.68 28.72 -14.32
C ALA A 44 8.18 28.62 -13.98
N GLN A 45 9.02 27.98 -14.82
CA GLN A 45 10.46 27.79 -14.60
C GLN A 45 10.81 27.04 -13.29
N VAL A 46 9.89 26.20 -12.79
CA VAL A 46 10.06 25.39 -11.56
C VAL A 46 10.26 23.89 -11.83
N LEU A 47 10.22 23.46 -13.10
CA LEU A 47 10.43 22.08 -13.52
C LEU A 47 11.73 21.48 -12.96
N MET A 48 12.87 22.15 -13.15
CA MET A 48 14.17 21.65 -12.71
C MET A 48 14.32 21.62 -11.17
N PRO A 49 13.88 22.65 -10.41
CA PRO A 49 13.74 22.56 -8.95
C PRO A 49 12.90 21.36 -8.48
N ASN A 50 11.73 21.13 -9.09
CA ASN A 50 10.83 20.03 -8.73
C ASN A 50 11.46 18.66 -9.01
N LEU A 51 12.16 18.49 -10.13
CA LEU A 51 12.92 17.27 -10.41
C LEU A 51 14.05 17.05 -9.39
N LYS A 52 14.77 18.12 -9.01
CA LYS A 52 15.83 18.05 -8.00
C LYS A 52 15.31 17.66 -6.62
N LYS A 53 14.06 18.01 -6.28
CA LYS A 53 13.39 17.62 -5.03
C LYS A 53 13.39 16.10 -4.85
N ASN A 54 13.05 15.36 -5.90
CA ASN A 54 12.96 13.89 -5.92
C ASN A 54 14.14 13.20 -6.64
N LYS A 55 15.29 13.87 -6.77
CA LYS A 55 16.45 13.36 -7.52
C LYS A 55 16.87 11.94 -7.14
N LEU A 56 16.85 11.60 -5.85
CA LEU A 56 17.27 10.29 -5.36
C LEU A 56 16.30 9.19 -5.83
N PHE A 57 15.01 9.48 -5.83
CA PHE A 57 14.00 8.56 -6.37
C PHE A 57 14.22 8.31 -7.86
N TYR A 58 14.44 9.36 -8.65
CA TYR A 58 14.70 9.20 -10.10
C TYR A 58 16.01 8.44 -10.39
N ILE A 59 17.06 8.67 -9.59
CA ILE A 59 18.30 7.89 -9.69
C ILE A 59 18.02 6.40 -9.41
N PHE A 60 17.23 6.08 -8.37
CA PHE A 60 16.78 4.72 -8.11
C PHE A 60 16.05 4.12 -9.32
N LEU A 61 15.10 4.84 -9.93
CA LEU A 61 14.37 4.35 -11.10
C LEU A 61 15.29 4.06 -12.28
N VAL A 62 16.28 4.93 -12.54
CA VAL A 62 17.27 4.72 -13.61
C VAL A 62 18.04 3.42 -13.39
N PHE A 63 18.57 3.20 -12.18
CA PHE A 63 19.26 1.95 -11.87
C PHE A 63 18.36 0.72 -12.00
N ALA A 64 17.13 0.80 -11.50
CA ALA A 64 16.18 -0.30 -11.57
C ALA A 64 15.84 -0.68 -13.03
N VAL A 65 15.63 0.32 -13.90
CA VAL A 65 15.44 0.12 -15.34
C VAL A 65 16.69 -0.47 -15.99
N MET A 66 17.89 -0.02 -15.62
CA MET A 66 19.13 -0.58 -16.13
C MET A 66 19.31 -2.06 -15.77
N ILE A 67 18.99 -2.45 -14.53
CA ILE A 67 19.04 -3.84 -14.08
C ILE A 67 18.06 -4.69 -14.89
N ASN A 68 16.80 -4.25 -15.01
CA ASN A 68 15.81 -4.96 -15.82
C ASN A 68 16.22 -5.05 -17.30
N ALA A 69 16.82 -4.00 -17.88
CA ALA A 69 17.33 -4.01 -19.25
C ALA A 69 18.49 -4.99 -19.43
N PHE A 70 19.39 -5.08 -18.44
CA PHE A 70 20.45 -6.10 -18.43
C PHE A 70 19.85 -7.51 -18.43
N TYR A 71 18.89 -7.79 -17.55
CA TYR A 71 18.24 -9.11 -17.50
C TYR A 71 17.44 -9.43 -18.76
N HIS A 72 16.76 -8.46 -19.36
CA HIS A 72 16.07 -8.64 -20.65
C HIS A 72 17.06 -9.00 -21.77
N LYS A 73 18.28 -8.44 -21.74
CA LYS A 73 19.33 -8.77 -22.72
C LYS A 73 19.87 -10.19 -22.52
N VAL A 74 20.03 -10.64 -21.27
CA VAL A 74 20.52 -11.98 -20.94
C VAL A 74 19.46 -13.04 -21.19
N VAL A 75 18.22 -12.77 -20.77
CA VAL A 75 17.05 -13.62 -20.96
C VAL A 75 15.98 -12.79 -21.67
N PRO A 76 15.77 -13.00 -22.98
CA PRO A 76 14.82 -12.24 -23.80
C PRO A 76 13.35 -12.45 -23.39
N ASP A 77 12.96 -11.86 -22.26
CA ASP A 77 11.60 -11.93 -21.71
C ASP A 77 11.00 -10.53 -21.52
N PRO A 78 9.80 -10.24 -22.07
CA PRO A 78 9.20 -8.91 -22.05
C PRO A 78 8.72 -8.48 -20.65
N GLN A 79 8.56 -9.38 -19.68
CA GLN A 79 8.10 -9.01 -18.33
C GLN A 79 9.08 -8.08 -17.63
N PHE A 80 10.39 -8.16 -17.91
CA PHE A 80 11.37 -7.18 -17.42
C PHE A 80 11.10 -5.76 -17.92
N ILE A 81 10.64 -5.63 -19.18
CA ILE A 81 10.25 -4.35 -19.76
C ILE A 81 8.97 -3.86 -19.09
N TYR A 82 7.96 -4.72 -18.90
CA TYR A 82 6.72 -4.34 -18.22
C TYR A 82 6.97 -3.85 -16.79
N SER A 83 7.82 -4.51 -16.02
CA SER A 83 8.24 -4.05 -14.69
C SER A 83 8.91 -2.68 -14.73
N SER A 84 9.76 -2.43 -15.73
CA SER A 84 10.40 -1.12 -15.94
C SER A 84 9.38 -0.03 -16.28
N LEU A 85 8.38 -0.34 -17.12
CA LEU A 85 7.30 0.59 -17.45
C LEU A 85 6.44 0.93 -16.21
N TYR A 86 6.21 -0.04 -15.32
CA TYR A 86 5.55 0.23 -14.03
C TYR A 86 6.33 1.23 -13.19
N LEU A 87 7.65 1.04 -13.07
CA LEU A 87 8.51 1.96 -12.34
C LEU A 87 8.49 3.38 -12.94
N VAL A 88 8.54 3.50 -14.27
CA VAL A 88 8.42 4.79 -14.96
C VAL A 88 7.05 5.44 -14.70
N TYR A 89 5.97 4.65 -14.74
CA TYR A 89 4.63 5.14 -14.41
C TYR A 89 4.55 5.65 -12.94
N MET A 90 5.23 5.00 -12.00
CA MET A 90 5.35 5.53 -10.62
C MET A 90 6.20 6.80 -10.56
N GLY A 91 7.24 6.92 -11.39
CA GLY A 91 7.97 8.17 -11.62
C GLY A 91 7.08 9.34 -12.03
N VAL A 92 6.21 9.08 -13.01
CA VAL A 92 5.20 10.03 -13.50
C VAL A 92 4.25 10.47 -12.39
N LEU A 93 3.72 9.51 -11.62
CA LEU A 93 2.82 9.79 -10.51
C LEU A 93 3.52 10.61 -9.40
N VAL A 94 4.71 10.19 -8.97
CA VAL A 94 5.47 10.87 -7.91
C VAL A 94 5.80 12.30 -8.32
N TYR A 95 6.26 12.51 -9.56
CA TYR A 95 6.52 13.85 -10.08
C TYR A 95 5.26 14.71 -10.09
N SER A 96 4.22 14.24 -10.78
CA SER A 96 3.01 15.03 -11.02
C SER A 96 2.30 15.38 -9.73
N TYR A 97 2.18 14.42 -8.80
CA TYR A 97 1.53 14.65 -7.53
C TYR A 97 2.37 15.53 -6.59
N ASP A 98 3.66 15.25 -6.38
CA ASP A 98 4.50 16.04 -5.46
C ASP A 98 4.74 17.48 -5.94
N SER A 99 4.62 17.74 -7.24
CA SER A 99 4.62 19.09 -7.81
C SER A 99 3.25 19.78 -7.74
N GLY A 100 2.17 19.01 -7.89
CA GLY A 100 0.80 19.53 -7.90
C GLY A 100 0.14 19.65 -6.52
N ILE A 101 0.72 19.00 -5.50
CA ILE A 101 0.14 18.88 -4.17
C ILE A 101 0.00 20.22 -3.46
N ASN A 102 -1.16 20.40 -2.82
CA ASN A 102 -1.47 21.50 -1.92
C ASN A 102 -2.59 21.06 -0.96
N LYS A 103 -2.86 21.85 0.08
CA LYS A 103 -3.89 21.54 1.10
C LYS A 103 -5.29 21.34 0.51
N GLU A 104 -5.68 22.13 -0.49
CA GLU A 104 -6.99 22.00 -1.14
C GLU A 104 -7.12 20.68 -1.91
N LEU A 105 -6.08 20.29 -2.66
CA LEU A 105 -6.06 19.03 -3.39
C LEU A 105 -6.13 17.83 -2.44
N ILE A 106 -5.40 17.88 -1.32
CA ILE A 106 -5.45 16.83 -0.29
C ILE A 106 -6.88 16.67 0.26
N ASP A 107 -7.60 17.78 0.46
CA ASP A 107 -9.00 17.74 0.88
C ASP A 107 -9.93 17.12 -0.14
N GLN A 108 -9.79 17.53 -1.40
CA GLN A 108 -10.58 16.98 -2.49
C GLN A 108 -10.34 15.47 -2.63
N ILE A 109 -9.08 15.02 -2.53
CA ILE A 109 -8.72 13.61 -2.53
C ILE A 109 -9.39 12.88 -1.36
N ARG A 110 -9.34 13.43 -0.13
CA ARG A 110 -9.99 12.82 1.05
C ARG A 110 -11.48 12.58 0.81
N TYR A 111 -12.21 13.55 0.26
CA TYR A 111 -13.64 13.38 -0.04
C TYR A 111 -13.90 12.34 -1.13
N ILE A 112 -13.06 12.27 -2.16
CA ILE A 112 -13.17 11.22 -3.19
C ILE A 112 -12.89 9.84 -2.61
N LEU A 113 -11.95 9.72 -1.68
CA LEU A 113 -11.69 8.46 -0.99
C LEU A 113 -12.89 8.01 -0.15
N TYR A 114 -13.54 8.92 0.59
CA TYR A 114 -14.80 8.61 1.27
C TYR A 114 -15.88 8.16 0.29
N ALA A 115 -16.08 8.91 -0.80
CA ALA A 115 -17.05 8.57 -1.84
C ALA A 115 -16.77 7.19 -2.43
N ASN A 116 -15.51 6.86 -2.71
CA ASN A 116 -15.12 5.55 -3.24
C ASN A 116 -15.44 4.40 -2.28
N VAL A 117 -15.18 4.55 -0.98
CA VAL A 117 -15.54 3.52 0.01
C VAL A 117 -17.06 3.32 0.04
N VAL A 118 -17.83 4.43 0.03
CA VAL A 118 -19.30 4.36 -0.04
C VAL A 118 -19.77 3.70 -1.33
N ILE A 119 -19.19 4.04 -2.48
CA ILE A 119 -19.56 3.43 -3.76
C ILE A 119 -19.27 1.93 -3.75
N GLN A 120 -18.10 1.48 -3.30
CA GLN A 120 -17.79 0.05 -3.19
C GLN A 120 -18.74 -0.68 -2.23
N PHE A 121 -19.16 -0.02 -1.15
CA PHE A 121 -20.16 -0.53 -0.23
C PHE A 121 -21.52 -0.68 -0.92
N LEU A 122 -21.97 0.32 -1.68
CA LEU A 122 -23.21 0.23 -2.46
C LEU A 122 -23.16 -0.84 -3.56
N VAL A 123 -22.00 -1.01 -4.22
CA VAL A 123 -21.77 -2.07 -5.21
C VAL A 123 -21.90 -3.47 -4.58
N TYR A 124 -21.50 -3.61 -3.32
CA TYR A 124 -21.70 -4.86 -2.59
C TYR A 124 -23.20 -5.15 -2.40
N PHE A 125 -23.97 -4.18 -1.90
CA PHE A 125 -25.41 -4.38 -1.64
C PHE A 125 -26.25 -4.50 -2.91
N SER A 126 -25.81 -3.92 -4.03
CA SER A 126 -26.50 -4.09 -5.31
C SER A 126 -26.27 -5.46 -5.95
N GLY A 127 -25.34 -6.28 -5.42
CA GLY A 127 -24.97 -7.56 -6.00
C GLY A 127 -24.17 -7.46 -7.30
N LEU A 128 -23.71 -6.25 -7.68
CA LEU A 128 -22.95 -6.00 -8.92
C LEU A 128 -21.44 -6.24 -8.75
N GLY A 129 -20.97 -6.40 -7.51
CA GLY A 129 -19.56 -6.66 -7.23
C GLY A 129 -19.14 -8.08 -7.63
N LYS A 130 -17.91 -8.20 -8.15
CA LYS A 130 -17.32 -9.45 -8.58
C LYS A 130 -16.86 -10.28 -7.38
N VAL A 131 -16.83 -11.60 -7.56
CA VAL A 131 -16.39 -12.58 -6.56
C VAL A 131 -15.27 -13.44 -7.16
N TYR A 132 -14.19 -13.61 -6.41
CA TYR A 132 -13.07 -14.50 -6.73
C TYR A 132 -13.32 -15.88 -6.12
N TYR A 133 -13.09 -16.94 -6.88
CA TYR A 133 -13.21 -18.33 -6.45
C TYR A 133 -11.80 -18.89 -6.26
N GLU A 134 -11.48 -19.30 -5.03
CA GLU A 134 -10.21 -19.95 -4.70
C GLU A 134 -10.21 -21.37 -5.29
N LEU A 135 -9.19 -21.72 -6.07
CA LEU A 135 -9.13 -22.97 -6.83
C LEU A 135 -8.88 -24.22 -5.98
N TRP A 136 -8.37 -24.03 -4.76
CA TRP A 136 -7.91 -25.10 -3.88
C TRP A 136 -9.00 -25.61 -2.92
N GLU A 137 -10.17 -24.96 -2.85
CA GLU A 137 -11.25 -25.34 -1.93
C GLU A 137 -12.62 -25.07 -2.56
N THR A 138 -13.53 -26.05 -2.49
CA THR A 138 -14.85 -25.93 -3.13
C THR A 138 -15.72 -24.95 -2.35
N GLY A 139 -16.19 -23.89 -3.01
CA GLY A 139 -17.01 -22.86 -2.36
C GLY A 139 -16.24 -21.78 -1.61
N ALA A 140 -14.91 -21.83 -1.60
CA ALA A 140 -14.08 -20.76 -1.04
C ALA A 140 -14.13 -19.50 -1.93
N THR A 141 -14.97 -18.55 -1.54
CA THR A 141 -15.20 -17.30 -2.28
C THR A 141 -14.59 -16.09 -1.58
N ARG A 142 -14.21 -15.06 -2.34
CA ARG A 142 -13.70 -13.79 -1.80
C ARG A 142 -14.27 -12.63 -2.60
N TYR A 143 -14.87 -11.66 -1.92
CA TYR A 143 -15.44 -10.50 -2.60
C TYR A 143 -14.32 -9.58 -3.12
N MET A 144 -14.41 -9.16 -4.38
CA MET A 144 -13.42 -8.24 -4.99
C MET A 144 -14.05 -6.95 -5.51
N GLY A 145 -15.35 -6.74 -5.33
CA GLY A 145 -16.02 -5.50 -5.74
C GLY A 145 -15.84 -5.22 -7.22
N THR A 146 -15.42 -4.01 -7.57
CA THR A 146 -15.14 -3.66 -8.97
C THR A 146 -13.72 -4.00 -9.43
N PHE A 147 -12.89 -4.59 -8.55
CA PHE A 147 -11.52 -4.99 -8.84
C PHE A 147 -11.44 -6.37 -9.49
N THR A 148 -10.23 -6.78 -9.86
CA THR A 148 -9.93 -8.10 -10.41
C THR A 148 -9.29 -9.05 -9.41
N ASP A 149 -8.92 -8.56 -8.24
CA ASP A 149 -8.33 -9.35 -7.16
C ASP A 149 -8.82 -8.84 -5.79
N PRO A 150 -9.16 -9.74 -4.86
CA PRO A 150 -9.66 -9.35 -3.53
C PRO A 150 -8.63 -8.59 -2.67
N ASN A 151 -7.32 -8.82 -2.85
CA ASN A 151 -6.30 -8.04 -2.14
C ASN A 151 -6.20 -6.62 -2.68
N GLN A 152 -6.49 -6.37 -3.96
CA GLN A 152 -6.58 -5.02 -4.51
C GLN A 152 -7.71 -4.22 -3.87
N LEU A 153 -8.91 -4.81 -3.74
CA LEU A 153 -10.01 -4.18 -3.00
C LEU A 153 -9.60 -3.90 -1.55
N GLY A 154 -9.04 -4.92 -0.87
CA GLY A 154 -8.61 -4.82 0.50
C GLY A 154 -7.60 -3.67 0.72
N PHE A 155 -6.53 -3.64 -0.09
CA PHE A 155 -5.53 -2.59 -0.04
C PHE A 155 -6.11 -1.21 -0.37
N TYR A 156 -6.96 -1.11 -1.40
CA TYR A 156 -7.55 0.16 -1.79
C TYR A 156 -8.37 0.79 -0.65
N VAL A 157 -9.25 0.00 -0.02
CA VAL A 157 -10.06 0.45 1.11
C VAL A 157 -9.16 0.78 2.30
N PHE A 158 -8.16 -0.06 2.59
CA PHE A 158 -7.19 0.19 3.65
C PHE A 158 -6.48 1.53 3.45
N ILE A 159 -5.87 1.76 2.29
CA ILE A 159 -5.08 2.96 2.05
C ILE A 159 -5.96 4.22 1.96
N ALA A 160 -7.18 4.08 1.46
CA ALA A 160 -8.19 5.16 1.49
C ALA A 160 -8.46 5.63 2.93
N LEU A 161 -8.65 4.69 3.86
CA LEU A 161 -8.88 4.99 5.28
C LEU A 161 -7.62 5.54 5.97
N VAL A 162 -6.43 5.04 5.63
CA VAL A 162 -5.16 5.59 6.15
C VAL A 162 -4.96 7.03 5.68
N LEU A 163 -5.17 7.30 4.39
CA LEU A 163 -5.12 8.66 3.82
C LEU A 163 -6.17 9.58 4.46
N ALA A 164 -7.40 9.08 4.66
CA ALA A 164 -8.44 9.85 5.34
C ALA A 164 -8.07 10.16 6.80
N TYR A 165 -7.53 9.19 7.54
CA TYR A 165 -7.07 9.40 8.92
C TYR A 165 -5.91 10.39 8.98
N LEU A 166 -4.98 10.34 8.03
CA LEU A 166 -3.84 11.26 7.94
C LEU A 166 -4.28 12.70 7.69
N THR A 167 -5.30 12.89 6.86
CA THR A 167 -5.66 14.19 6.29
C THR A 167 -6.91 14.82 6.91
N LYS A 168 -7.65 14.08 7.76
CA LYS A 168 -8.83 14.61 8.45
C LYS A 168 -8.48 15.86 9.26
N HIS A 169 -9.28 16.91 9.08
CA HIS A 169 -9.10 18.14 9.86
C HIS A 169 -10.37 19.01 9.89
N LYS A 170 -11.40 18.73 9.09
CA LYS A 170 -12.66 19.47 9.07
C LYS A 170 -13.65 18.85 10.05
N LYS A 171 -14.58 19.65 10.58
CA LYS A 171 -15.65 19.16 11.48
C LYS A 171 -16.47 18.02 10.87
N VAL A 172 -16.67 18.03 9.56
CA VAL A 172 -17.41 16.96 8.85
C VAL A 172 -16.70 15.62 8.90
N ASP A 173 -15.36 15.60 9.01
CA ASP A 173 -14.57 14.37 9.11
C ASP A 173 -14.89 13.60 10.40
N THR A 174 -15.36 14.26 11.45
CA THR A 174 -15.81 13.62 12.70
C THR A 174 -16.93 12.60 12.46
N TYR A 175 -17.74 12.80 11.42
CA TYR A 175 -18.84 11.91 11.06
C TYR A 175 -18.47 11.01 9.88
N LEU A 176 -17.89 11.58 8.81
CA LEU A 176 -17.55 10.83 7.61
C LEU A 176 -16.49 9.75 7.87
N PHE A 177 -15.48 10.04 8.69
CA PHE A 177 -14.41 9.07 8.95
C PHE A 177 -14.94 7.82 9.66
N PRO A 178 -15.67 7.89 10.80
CA PRO A 178 -16.25 6.69 11.41
C PRO A 178 -17.23 5.93 10.51
N ILE A 179 -18.10 6.62 9.77
CA ILE A 179 -19.07 5.97 8.87
C ILE A 179 -18.35 5.16 7.78
N THR A 180 -17.40 5.80 7.10
CA THR A 180 -16.61 5.13 6.05
C THR A 180 -15.67 4.07 6.62
N SER A 181 -15.21 4.23 7.86
CA SER A 181 -14.43 3.21 8.58
C SER A 181 -15.23 1.92 8.77
N VAL A 182 -16.48 2.02 9.24
CA VAL A 182 -17.36 0.85 9.41
C VAL A 182 -17.62 0.16 8.07
N MET A 183 -17.95 0.93 7.04
CA MET A 183 -18.16 0.41 5.68
C MET A 183 -16.89 -0.27 5.13
N GLY A 184 -15.73 0.35 5.33
CA GLY A 184 -14.46 -0.17 4.84
C GLY A 184 -13.99 -1.43 5.58
N ILE A 185 -14.16 -1.48 6.91
CA ILE A 185 -13.90 -2.70 7.70
C ILE A 185 -14.78 -3.84 7.20
N PHE A 186 -16.08 -3.58 6.97
CA PHE A 186 -16.99 -4.57 6.40
C PHE A 186 -16.47 -5.09 5.05
N LEU A 187 -16.13 -4.20 4.10
CA LEU A 187 -15.62 -4.58 2.78
C LEU A 187 -14.32 -5.40 2.86
N ILE A 188 -13.40 -5.04 3.76
CA ILE A 188 -12.15 -5.80 3.95
C ILE A 188 -12.43 -7.20 4.50
N ILE A 189 -13.37 -7.34 5.44
CA ILE A 189 -13.81 -8.65 5.93
C ILE A 189 -14.37 -9.48 4.76
N GLN A 190 -15.21 -8.91 3.89
CA GLN A 190 -15.76 -9.61 2.73
C GLN A 190 -14.69 -10.00 1.70
N SER A 191 -13.66 -9.16 1.51
CA SER A 191 -12.51 -9.49 0.65
C SER A 191 -11.59 -10.57 1.22
N LYS A 192 -11.75 -10.83 2.52
CA LYS A 192 -10.91 -11.71 3.35
C LYS A 192 -9.43 -11.29 3.32
N SER A 193 -9.06 -10.11 2.84
CA SER A 193 -7.66 -9.65 2.72
C SER A 193 -7.01 -9.44 4.11
N LEU A 194 -6.21 -10.42 4.54
CA LEU A 194 -5.66 -10.46 5.88
C LEU A 194 -4.60 -9.37 6.14
N SER A 195 -3.80 -8.99 5.13
CA SER A 195 -2.83 -7.90 5.26
C SER A 195 -3.51 -6.55 5.46
N ALA A 196 -4.54 -6.25 4.67
CA ALA A 196 -5.35 -5.03 4.81
C ALA A 196 -6.07 -4.98 6.17
N LEU A 197 -6.62 -6.12 6.62
CA LEU A 197 -7.25 -6.23 7.94
C LEU A 197 -6.26 -5.97 9.07
N LEU A 198 -5.06 -6.57 9.00
CA LEU A 198 -4.00 -6.35 9.98
C LEU A 198 -3.54 -4.90 9.98
N GLY A 199 -3.34 -4.29 8.80
CA GLY A 199 -3.01 -2.88 8.67
C GLY A 199 -4.06 -1.97 9.33
N LEU A 200 -5.35 -2.20 9.06
CA LEU A 200 -6.42 -1.44 9.73
C LEU A 200 -6.48 -1.69 11.23
N ALA A 201 -6.26 -2.93 11.69
CA ALA A 201 -6.22 -3.23 13.11
C ALA A 201 -5.12 -2.41 13.81
N VAL A 202 -3.94 -2.31 13.19
CA VAL A 202 -2.84 -1.46 13.69
C VAL A 202 -3.23 0.02 13.68
N LEU A 203 -3.86 0.52 12.61
CA LEU A 203 -4.34 1.90 12.52
C LEU A 203 -5.25 2.25 13.71
N TYR A 204 -6.31 1.46 13.92
CA TYR A 204 -7.29 1.73 14.97
C TYR A 204 -6.75 1.49 16.36
N ALA A 205 -5.91 0.46 16.56
CA ALA A 205 -5.25 0.23 17.84
C ALA A 205 -4.39 1.44 18.23
N LEU A 206 -3.50 1.89 17.34
CA LEU A 206 -2.64 3.04 17.62
C LEU A 206 -3.43 4.34 17.75
N ALA A 207 -4.47 4.56 16.93
CA ALA A 207 -5.35 5.71 17.05
C ALA A 207 -6.12 5.73 18.38
N PHE A 208 -6.59 4.56 18.84
CA PHE A 208 -7.27 4.41 20.11
C PHE A 208 -6.32 4.60 21.30
N LEU A 209 -5.13 3.98 21.28
CA LEU A 209 -4.11 4.18 22.31
C LEU A 209 -3.72 5.65 22.42
N ARG A 210 -3.58 6.35 21.28
CA ARG A 210 -3.36 7.79 21.26
C ARG A 210 -4.49 8.54 21.95
N PHE A 211 -5.75 8.25 21.58
CA PHE A 211 -6.92 8.88 22.18
C PHE A 211 -6.95 8.66 23.71
N ILE A 212 -6.68 7.45 24.18
CA ILE A 212 -6.62 7.14 25.61
C ILE A 212 -5.48 7.90 26.30
N SER A 213 -4.29 7.93 25.71
CA SER A 213 -3.14 8.66 26.25
C SER A 213 -3.42 10.16 26.37
N GLU A 214 -4.02 10.76 25.34
CA GLU A 214 -4.33 12.20 25.31
C GLU A 214 -5.48 12.56 26.25
N LYS A 215 -6.53 11.72 26.35
CA LYS A 215 -7.73 12.02 27.16
C LYS A 215 -7.56 11.70 28.64
N PHE A 216 -6.86 10.62 28.97
CA PHE A 216 -6.74 10.11 30.34
C PHE A 216 -5.32 10.29 30.92
N HIS A 217 -4.41 10.92 30.19
CA HIS A 217 -3.02 11.15 30.60
C HIS A 217 -2.27 9.87 31.03
N ILE A 218 -2.63 8.72 30.46
CA ILE A 218 -2.02 7.42 30.76
C ILE A 218 -0.64 7.33 30.12
N SER A 219 0.32 6.77 30.87
CA SER A 219 1.70 6.58 30.40
C SER A 219 1.78 5.61 29.22
N LYS A 220 2.72 5.88 28.31
CA LYS A 220 2.95 5.03 27.12
C LYS A 220 3.32 3.58 27.49
N ALA A 221 3.98 3.38 28.63
CA ALA A 221 4.37 2.06 29.11
C ALA A 221 3.16 1.19 29.46
N ILE A 222 2.17 1.75 30.17
CA ILE A 222 0.93 1.05 30.50
C ILE A 222 0.15 0.71 29.23
N LEU A 223 0.08 1.65 28.28
CA LEU A 223 -0.58 1.41 26.99
C LEU A 223 0.10 0.29 26.18
N CYS A 224 1.43 0.22 26.20
CA CYS A 224 2.16 -0.88 25.58
C CYS A 224 1.85 -2.23 26.25
N LEU A 225 1.79 -2.26 27.59
CA LEU A 225 1.43 -3.47 28.33
C LEU A 225 0.00 -3.93 27.98
N VAL A 226 -0.97 -3.01 27.95
CA VAL A 226 -2.36 -3.31 27.55
C VAL A 226 -2.40 -3.83 26.11
N LEU A 227 -1.63 -3.25 25.20
CA LEU A 227 -1.55 -3.72 23.82
C LEU A 227 -1.00 -5.15 23.72
N ILE A 228 0.05 -5.48 24.50
CA ILE A 228 0.63 -6.83 24.52
C ILE A 228 -0.38 -7.85 25.09
N LEU A 229 -1.05 -7.51 26.19
CA LEU A 229 -2.05 -8.38 26.82
C LEU A 229 -3.25 -8.62 25.91
N THR A 230 -3.76 -7.57 25.27
CA THR A 230 -4.87 -7.68 24.31
C THR A 230 -4.46 -8.47 23.07
N ALA A 231 -3.28 -8.21 22.50
CA ALA A 231 -2.75 -8.98 21.36
C ALA A 231 -2.58 -10.47 21.71
N SER A 232 -2.12 -10.78 22.92
CA SER A 232 -1.96 -12.16 23.41
C SER A 232 -3.33 -12.84 23.56
N GLY A 233 -4.31 -12.17 24.17
CA GLY A 233 -5.68 -12.70 24.31
C GLY A 233 -6.38 -12.92 22.97
N VAL A 234 -6.20 -11.98 22.03
CA VAL A 234 -6.69 -12.13 20.65
C VAL A 234 -6.00 -13.31 19.96
N GLY A 235 -4.68 -13.44 20.10
CA GLY A 235 -3.91 -14.57 19.57
C GLY A 235 -4.41 -15.92 20.08
N TYR A 236 -4.73 -16.00 21.38
CA TYR A 236 -5.32 -17.19 21.99
C TYR A 236 -6.70 -17.52 21.42
N TYR A 237 -7.57 -16.53 21.21
CA TYR A 237 -8.89 -16.73 20.61
C TYR A 237 -8.83 -17.29 19.17
N PHE A 238 -7.83 -16.86 18.40
CA PHE A 238 -7.59 -17.35 17.04
C PHE A 238 -6.77 -18.64 16.98
N TRP A 239 -6.34 -19.19 18.12
CA TRP A 239 -5.55 -20.40 18.16
C TRP A 239 -6.35 -21.60 17.62
N PRO A 240 -5.89 -22.26 16.54
CA PRO A 240 -6.56 -23.43 15.99
C PRO A 240 -6.27 -24.67 16.85
N SER A 241 -7.23 -25.58 16.90
CA SER A 241 -7.00 -26.93 17.45
C SER A 241 -6.17 -27.77 16.46
N SER A 242 -5.52 -28.82 16.95
CA SER A 242 -4.65 -29.68 16.13
C SER A 242 -5.40 -30.46 15.04
N ASP A 243 -6.70 -30.67 15.24
CA ASP A 243 -7.64 -31.31 14.32
C ASP A 243 -8.31 -30.32 13.34
N PHE A 244 -7.96 -29.02 13.40
CA PHE A 244 -8.51 -28.02 12.49
C PHE A 244 -8.20 -28.37 11.02
N ARG A 245 -9.26 -28.41 10.20
CA ARG A 245 -9.20 -28.59 8.75
C ARG A 245 -10.05 -27.52 8.10
N ILE A 246 -9.48 -26.77 7.16
CA ILE A 246 -10.20 -25.69 6.46
C ILE A 246 -11.35 -26.24 5.61
N GLU A 247 -11.20 -27.44 5.05
CA GLU A 247 -12.19 -28.18 4.26
C GLU A 247 -13.48 -28.48 5.06
N ASN A 248 -13.37 -28.60 6.38
CA ASN A 248 -14.49 -29.00 7.25
C ASN A 248 -15.27 -27.80 7.80
N VAL A 249 -14.89 -26.57 7.45
CA VAL A 249 -15.48 -25.36 8.00
C VAL A 249 -15.84 -24.37 6.92
N GLU A 250 -16.83 -23.51 7.18
CA GLU A 250 -17.17 -22.44 6.26
C GLU A 250 -15.95 -21.53 6.02
N TYR A 251 -15.72 -21.16 4.76
CA TYR A 251 -14.60 -20.30 4.39
C TYR A 251 -14.83 -18.85 4.82
N THR A 252 -14.69 -18.55 6.11
CA THR A 252 -14.84 -17.21 6.70
C THR A 252 -13.47 -16.55 6.91
N THR A 253 -13.44 -15.23 7.15
CA THR A 253 -12.20 -14.52 7.53
C THR A 253 -11.57 -15.11 8.80
N LEU A 254 -12.41 -15.48 9.77
CA LEU A 254 -11.99 -16.15 11.00
C LEU A 254 -11.26 -17.48 10.71
N ASN A 255 -11.89 -18.35 9.92
CA ASN A 255 -11.30 -19.64 9.58
C ASN A 255 -10.07 -19.50 8.68
N ARG A 256 -10.00 -18.47 7.84
CA ARG A 256 -8.78 -18.13 7.09
C ARG A 256 -7.62 -17.72 8.00
N ILE A 257 -7.88 -16.94 9.06
CA ILE A 257 -6.87 -16.60 10.07
C ILE A 257 -6.39 -17.87 10.78
N ARG A 258 -7.33 -18.70 11.25
CA ARG A 258 -7.02 -19.99 11.89
C ARG A 258 -6.21 -20.90 10.99
N TYR A 259 -6.55 -21.01 9.71
CA TYR A 259 -5.80 -21.77 8.73
C TYR A 259 -4.36 -21.28 8.57
N LYS A 260 -4.16 -19.96 8.47
CA LYS A 260 -2.80 -19.40 8.42
C LYS A 260 -2.01 -19.69 9.70
N ILE A 261 -2.62 -19.61 10.86
CA ILE A 261 -1.96 -19.94 12.15
C ILE A 261 -1.69 -21.45 12.23
N TYR A 262 -2.61 -22.29 11.75
CA TYR A 262 -2.49 -23.74 11.73
C TYR A 262 -1.27 -24.18 10.93
N ASN A 263 -1.09 -23.65 9.71
CA ASN A 263 0.06 -23.97 8.86
C ASN A 263 1.40 -23.62 9.55
N ILE A 264 1.42 -22.56 10.37
CA ILE A 264 2.62 -22.14 11.10
C ILE A 264 2.97 -23.10 12.26
N ILE A 265 1.95 -23.63 12.94
CA ILE A 265 2.16 -24.43 14.16
C ILE A 265 2.28 -25.93 13.84
N TYR A 266 1.46 -26.42 12.91
CA TYR A 266 1.21 -27.85 12.71
C TYR A 266 1.63 -28.38 11.33
N ALA A 267 1.94 -27.53 10.35
CA ALA A 267 2.43 -27.93 9.02
C ALA A 267 3.96 -27.70 8.89
N ASP A 268 4.46 -27.15 7.77
CA ASP A 268 5.91 -26.91 7.58
C ASP A 268 6.39 -25.58 8.20
N GLY A 269 5.54 -24.94 8.99
CA GLY A 269 5.87 -23.79 9.81
C GLY A 269 6.27 -22.56 9.01
N ILE A 270 7.46 -22.02 9.29
CA ILE A 270 7.97 -20.82 8.61
C ILE A 270 8.18 -21.06 7.11
N LYS A 271 8.49 -22.30 6.69
CA LYS A 271 8.71 -22.61 5.28
C LYS A 271 7.43 -22.42 4.45
N ASP A 272 6.29 -22.83 4.97
CA ASP A 272 4.99 -22.61 4.31
C ASP A 272 4.68 -21.11 4.15
N ILE A 273 4.96 -20.30 5.19
CA ILE A 273 4.78 -18.84 5.10
C ILE A 273 5.67 -18.25 3.99
N LEU A 274 6.93 -18.69 3.92
CA LEU A 274 7.86 -18.19 2.92
C LEU A 274 7.41 -18.62 1.51
N ARG A 275 6.95 -19.86 1.34
CA ARG A 275 6.46 -20.37 0.06
C ARG A 275 5.20 -19.67 -0.42
N GLU A 276 4.19 -19.52 0.44
CA GLU A 276 2.96 -18.77 0.13
C GLU A 276 3.24 -17.33 -0.32
N ARG A 277 4.36 -16.76 0.12
CA ARG A 277 4.79 -15.39 -0.19
C ARG A 277 5.87 -15.29 -1.25
N ALA A 278 6.23 -16.41 -1.88
CA ALA A 278 7.37 -16.53 -2.80
C ALA A 278 8.71 -16.03 -2.23
N ALA A 279 8.83 -16.00 -0.90
CA ALA A 279 9.99 -15.50 -0.16
C ALA A 279 11.07 -16.57 0.08
N GLU A 280 10.86 -17.84 -0.30
CA GLU A 280 11.91 -18.86 -0.30
C GLU A 280 13.15 -18.42 -1.14
N LYS A 281 12.93 -17.60 -2.18
CA LYS A 281 13.97 -17.01 -3.04
C LYS A 281 15.02 -16.21 -2.27
N ILE A 282 14.66 -15.65 -1.11
CA ILE A 282 15.58 -14.90 -0.23
C ILE A 282 16.67 -15.83 0.32
N ILE A 283 16.32 -17.09 0.58
CA ILE A 283 17.22 -18.11 1.13
C ILE A 283 17.98 -18.79 -0.01
N THR A 284 17.29 -19.09 -1.12
CA THR A 284 17.90 -19.80 -2.25
C THR A 284 18.86 -18.92 -3.06
N TYR A 285 18.56 -17.64 -3.21
CA TYR A 285 19.35 -16.71 -4.04
C TYR A 285 19.71 -15.41 -3.30
N PRO A 286 20.40 -15.49 -2.15
CA PRO A 286 20.73 -14.32 -1.34
C PRO A 286 21.65 -13.33 -2.07
N GLU A 287 22.41 -13.78 -3.07
CA GLU A 287 23.31 -12.96 -3.87
C GLU A 287 22.60 -11.82 -4.62
N TYR A 288 21.30 -11.98 -4.93
CA TYR A 288 20.52 -10.93 -5.58
C TYR A 288 20.28 -9.71 -4.68
N PHE A 289 20.44 -9.80 -3.36
CA PHE A 289 20.46 -8.61 -2.51
C PHE A 289 21.67 -7.71 -2.78
N ILE A 290 22.74 -8.24 -3.38
CA ILE A 290 23.92 -7.46 -3.72
C ILE A 290 23.69 -6.73 -5.05
N TYR A 291 23.47 -7.47 -6.14
CA TYR A 291 23.46 -6.89 -7.50
C TYR A 291 22.07 -6.80 -8.15
N GLY A 292 21.02 -7.30 -7.49
CA GLY A 292 19.64 -7.28 -7.97
C GLY A 292 19.32 -8.43 -8.92
N ALA A 293 18.14 -9.02 -8.74
CA ALA A 293 17.68 -10.13 -9.57
C ALA A 293 17.00 -9.72 -10.89
N GLY A 294 16.66 -8.44 -11.05
CA GLY A 294 15.67 -7.98 -12.03
C GLY A 294 14.24 -8.38 -11.67
N GLU A 295 13.26 -7.53 -11.98
CA GLU A 295 11.84 -7.75 -11.71
C GLU A 295 11.11 -8.18 -12.98
N GLY A 296 10.43 -9.33 -12.97
CA GLY A 296 9.86 -9.99 -14.15
C GLY A 296 10.35 -11.42 -14.27
N ASN A 297 9.99 -12.14 -15.35
CA ASN A 297 10.35 -13.53 -15.67
C ASN A 297 10.46 -14.46 -14.45
N TYR A 298 9.41 -14.52 -13.64
CA TYR A 298 9.47 -15.25 -12.37
C TYR A 298 9.54 -16.77 -12.55
N GLU A 299 9.27 -17.28 -13.75
CA GLU A 299 9.40 -18.70 -14.12
C GLU A 299 10.84 -19.21 -14.02
N ARG A 300 11.84 -18.30 -14.10
CA ARG A 300 13.26 -18.66 -13.94
C ARG A 300 13.61 -19.24 -12.56
N TYR A 301 12.72 -19.05 -11.58
CA TYR A 301 12.88 -19.57 -10.23
C TYR A 301 12.15 -20.91 -10.05
N TYR A 302 11.71 -21.59 -11.10
CA TYR A 302 11.15 -22.94 -10.92
C TYR A 302 12.23 -23.90 -10.37
N PRO A 303 11.96 -24.71 -9.33
CA PRO A 303 10.64 -25.09 -8.78
C PRO A 303 10.10 -24.20 -7.65
N GLU A 304 10.79 -23.13 -7.25
CA GLU A 304 10.27 -22.15 -6.30
C GLU A 304 9.01 -21.42 -6.85
N PRO A 305 8.19 -20.80 -5.97
CA PRO A 305 6.96 -20.13 -6.40
C PRO A 305 7.19 -19.07 -7.49
N ILE A 306 6.43 -19.17 -8.59
CA ILE A 306 6.53 -18.35 -9.81
C ILE A 306 5.99 -16.91 -9.62
N ASN A 307 5.77 -16.47 -8.38
CA ASN A 307 5.25 -15.13 -8.07
C ASN A 307 6.34 -14.20 -7.52
N GLU A 308 6.04 -12.91 -7.49
CA GLU A 308 6.87 -11.91 -6.80
C GLU A 308 6.90 -12.14 -5.28
N ILE A 309 7.98 -11.70 -4.62
CA ILE A 309 8.06 -11.75 -3.16
C ILE A 309 6.97 -10.83 -2.61
N HIS A 310 6.04 -11.36 -1.82
CA HIS A 310 4.86 -10.65 -1.31
C HIS A 310 5.21 -9.70 -0.16
N SER A 311 6.13 -8.77 -0.41
CA SER A 311 6.57 -7.71 0.49
C SER A 311 7.18 -6.58 -0.35
N SER A 312 6.61 -5.39 -0.26
CA SER A 312 6.94 -4.26 -1.13
C SER A 312 8.43 -3.90 -1.08
N PHE A 313 8.97 -3.66 0.12
CA PHE A 313 10.36 -3.23 0.27
C PHE A 313 11.36 -4.38 0.09
N ILE A 314 11.02 -5.59 0.53
CA ILE A 314 11.91 -6.75 0.36
C ILE A 314 12.00 -7.11 -1.12
N ASN A 315 10.90 -7.08 -1.87
CA ASN A 315 10.92 -7.33 -3.31
C ASN A 315 11.75 -6.26 -4.05
N LEU A 316 11.59 -4.98 -3.72
CA LEU A 316 12.44 -3.92 -4.30
C LEU A 316 13.92 -4.13 -3.98
N PHE A 317 14.26 -4.57 -2.77
CA PHE A 317 15.64 -4.84 -2.39
C PHE A 317 16.21 -6.06 -3.13
N PHE A 318 15.45 -7.15 -3.20
CA PHE A 318 15.85 -8.37 -3.90
C PHE A 318 15.98 -8.16 -5.42
N CYS A 319 15.02 -7.47 -6.05
CA CYS A 319 15.01 -7.25 -7.49
C CYS A 319 16.08 -6.26 -7.95
N TYR A 320 16.43 -5.26 -7.15
CA TYR A 320 17.33 -4.18 -7.59
C TYR A 320 18.66 -4.12 -6.84
N GLY A 321 18.84 -4.90 -5.78
CA GLY A 321 20.10 -4.98 -5.05
C GLY A 321 20.37 -3.79 -4.14
N ILE A 322 21.54 -3.81 -3.48
CA ILE A 322 21.86 -2.91 -2.38
C ILE A 322 22.04 -1.47 -2.82
N ILE A 323 22.62 -1.22 -3.99
CA ILE A 323 22.92 0.14 -4.45
C ILE A 323 21.60 0.91 -4.71
N PRO A 324 20.69 0.46 -5.57
CA PRO A 324 19.46 1.20 -5.85
C PRO A 324 18.55 1.25 -4.63
N PHE A 325 18.48 0.16 -3.84
CA PHE A 325 17.67 0.14 -2.63
C PHE A 325 18.17 1.14 -1.59
N THR A 326 19.49 1.26 -1.38
CA THR A 326 20.05 2.25 -0.46
C THR A 326 19.75 3.69 -0.90
N ILE A 327 19.76 3.95 -2.22
CA ILE A 327 19.39 5.25 -2.78
C ILE A 327 17.91 5.55 -2.51
N LEU A 328 17.02 4.57 -2.70
CA LEU A 328 15.61 4.70 -2.36
C LEU A 328 15.41 4.96 -0.85
N MET A 329 16.10 4.23 0.02
CA MET A 329 16.04 4.44 1.46
C MET A 329 16.58 5.81 1.88
N ALA A 330 17.63 6.31 1.21
CA ALA A 330 18.13 7.66 1.41
C ALA A 330 17.09 8.73 1.01
N TRP A 331 16.31 8.50 -0.05
CA TRP A 331 15.19 9.37 -0.42
C TRP A 331 14.12 9.41 0.68
N PHE A 332 13.65 8.24 1.16
CA PHE A 332 12.71 8.16 2.28
C PHE A 332 13.26 8.85 3.54
N LYS A 333 14.48 8.54 3.95
CA LYS A 333 15.14 9.13 5.13
C LYS A 333 15.23 10.66 5.03
N LYS A 334 15.51 11.20 3.84
CA LYS A 334 15.59 12.64 3.61
C LYS A 334 14.22 13.33 3.80
N ARG A 335 13.14 12.64 3.45
CA ARG A 335 11.76 13.15 3.42
C ARG A 335 11.00 12.91 4.74
N LEU A 336 11.35 11.87 5.50
CA LEU A 336 10.68 11.45 6.75
C LEU A 336 11.32 12.04 8.02
N LYS A 337 11.94 13.22 7.96
CA LYS A 337 12.79 13.71 9.07
C LYS A 337 12.05 14.00 10.38
N ARG A 338 10.78 14.41 10.34
CA ARG A 338 9.99 14.77 11.52
C ARG A 338 8.52 14.41 11.30
N LEU A 339 8.12 13.25 11.77
CA LEU A 339 6.72 12.84 11.74
C LEU A 339 6.04 13.26 13.04
N ASP A 340 4.88 13.88 12.93
CA ASP A 340 3.99 14.05 14.08
C ASP A 340 3.32 12.72 14.47
N THR A 341 2.58 12.71 15.58
CA THR A 341 1.94 11.50 16.09
C THR A 341 1.01 10.85 15.06
N VAL A 342 0.19 11.63 14.34
CA VAL A 342 -0.71 11.11 13.29
C VAL A 342 0.10 10.46 12.17
N SER A 343 1.14 11.14 11.69
CA SER A 343 1.98 10.64 10.61
C SER A 343 2.76 9.40 11.01
N TRP A 344 3.21 9.29 12.27
CA TRP A 344 3.81 8.08 12.81
C TRP A 344 2.85 6.89 12.82
N ILE A 345 1.59 7.12 13.22
CA ILE A 345 0.55 6.08 13.18
C ILE A 345 0.36 5.58 11.73
N CYS A 346 0.18 6.51 10.79
CA CYS A 346 0.01 6.16 9.38
C CYS A 346 1.25 5.48 8.78
N PHE A 347 2.45 5.94 9.14
CA PHE A 347 3.71 5.35 8.74
C PHE A 347 3.82 3.89 9.21
N ILE A 348 3.63 3.62 10.51
CA ILE A 348 3.69 2.26 11.05
C ILE A 348 2.64 1.38 10.37
N THR A 349 1.43 1.91 10.19
CA THR A 349 0.31 1.23 9.55
C THR A 349 0.64 0.77 8.13
N ILE A 350 1.16 1.67 7.27
CA ILE A 350 1.52 1.29 5.89
C ILE A 350 2.73 0.35 5.86
N MET A 351 3.68 0.48 6.78
CA MET A 351 4.84 -0.42 6.85
C MET A 351 4.43 -1.86 7.20
N VAL A 352 3.49 -2.04 8.13
CA VAL A 352 2.95 -3.36 8.49
C VAL A 352 2.29 -4.01 7.27
N GLU A 353 1.41 -3.28 6.59
CA GLU A 353 0.70 -3.83 5.44
C GLU A 353 1.66 -4.14 4.27
N SER A 354 2.62 -3.26 4.01
CA SER A 354 3.63 -3.41 2.95
C SER A 354 4.59 -4.60 3.15
N THR A 355 4.64 -5.16 4.36
CA THR A 355 5.42 -6.37 4.65
C THR A 355 4.78 -7.63 4.07
N PHE A 356 3.47 -7.58 3.79
CA PHE A 356 2.68 -8.74 3.41
C PHE A 356 2.09 -8.66 1.99
N LEU A 357 2.28 -7.55 1.28
CA LEU A 357 1.83 -7.40 -0.11
C LEU A 357 2.80 -6.50 -0.90
N VAL A 358 2.73 -6.65 -2.23
CA VAL A 358 3.44 -5.80 -3.19
C VAL A 358 2.52 -4.66 -3.63
N ASN A 359 2.73 -3.49 -3.02
CA ASN A 359 1.87 -2.33 -3.20
C ASN A 359 2.56 -1.15 -3.87
N TYR A 360 3.88 -1.18 -4.06
CA TYR A 360 4.60 -0.12 -4.79
C TYR A 360 4.19 -0.03 -6.27
N ARG A 361 3.45 -1.01 -6.79
CA ARG A 361 2.81 -0.96 -8.12
C ARG A 361 1.45 -0.25 -8.12
N GLN A 362 0.96 0.20 -6.97
CA GLN A 362 -0.32 0.87 -6.83
C GLN A 362 -0.15 2.37 -6.65
N ALA A 363 -0.93 3.18 -7.35
CA ALA A 363 -0.77 4.63 -7.30
C ALA A 363 -1.04 5.24 -5.91
N LEU A 364 -2.08 4.75 -5.21
CA LEU A 364 -2.42 5.27 -3.87
C LEU A 364 -1.30 5.03 -2.83
N PHE A 365 -0.45 4.01 -3.03
CA PHE A 365 0.74 3.79 -2.22
C PHE A 365 1.65 5.02 -2.23
N TRP A 366 1.98 5.51 -3.42
CA TRP A 366 2.84 6.68 -3.58
C TRP A 366 2.14 7.99 -3.20
N ILE A 367 0.84 8.12 -3.46
CA ILE A 367 0.06 9.28 -3.01
C ILE A 367 0.11 9.40 -1.48
N LEU A 368 0.00 8.30 -0.73
CA LEU A 368 0.16 8.31 0.73
C LEU A 368 1.55 8.78 1.15
N TRP A 369 2.61 8.24 0.56
CA TRP A 369 3.99 8.64 0.90
C TRP A 369 4.25 10.11 0.63
N ILE A 370 3.84 10.61 -0.54
CA ILE A 370 4.01 12.04 -0.89
C ILE A 370 3.16 12.93 0.03
N THR A 371 1.94 12.53 0.38
CA THR A 371 1.10 13.26 1.33
C THR A 371 1.76 13.31 2.72
N LEU A 372 2.31 12.19 3.19
CA LEU A 372 3.08 12.12 4.44
C LEU A 372 4.28 13.09 4.40
N PHE A 373 5.03 13.14 3.30
CA PHE A 373 6.16 14.06 3.18
C PHE A 373 5.70 15.51 3.22
N TYR A 374 4.71 15.87 2.41
CA TYR A 374 4.20 17.23 2.28
C TYR A 374 3.71 17.79 3.62
N LEU A 375 2.87 17.04 4.35
CA LEU A 375 2.32 17.48 5.64
C LEU A 375 3.37 17.66 6.74
N ASN A 376 4.54 17.03 6.61
CA ASN A 376 5.63 17.12 7.57
C ASN A 376 6.76 18.07 7.14
N GLU A 377 6.81 18.43 5.85
CA GLU A 377 7.70 19.49 5.33
C GLU A 377 7.13 20.89 5.60
N ASP A 378 5.82 21.09 5.40
CA ASP A 378 5.15 22.39 5.58
C ASP A 378 5.19 22.91 7.02
N LYS A 379 5.25 22.03 8.02
CA LYS A 379 5.39 22.46 9.43
C LYS A 379 6.70 23.21 9.72
N LYS A 380 7.67 23.16 8.80
CA LYS A 380 8.91 23.91 8.89
C LYS A 380 8.70 25.41 8.62
N SER A 381 7.74 25.81 7.78
CA SER A 381 7.48 27.22 7.46
C SER A 381 6.69 27.94 8.56
N ASP A 382 5.75 27.24 9.18
CA ASP A 382 4.88 27.83 10.21
C ASP A 382 5.66 28.13 11.50
N ILE A 383 6.61 27.27 11.88
CA ILE A 383 7.48 27.50 13.06
C ILE A 383 8.49 28.62 12.81
N SER A 384 9.03 28.77 11.59
CA SER A 384 9.95 29.86 11.27
C SER A 384 9.29 31.24 11.25
N MET A 385 7.99 31.32 10.95
CA MET A 385 7.25 32.59 11.00
C MET A 385 6.94 33.02 12.44
N VAL A 386 6.71 32.08 13.36
CA VAL A 386 6.43 32.37 14.79
C VAL A 386 7.68 32.77 15.58
N ILE A 387 8.88 32.38 15.14
CA ILE A 387 10.14 32.76 15.81
C ILE A 387 10.63 34.15 15.36
N HIS A 388 10.09 34.69 14.28
CA HIS A 388 10.44 36.01 13.73
C HIS A 388 9.33 37.06 13.87
N SER A 389 8.28 36.76 14.63
CA SER A 389 7.26 37.70 15.11
C SER A 389 7.40 37.88 16.61
#